data_AF-A0A960BIE8-F1
#
_entry.id   AF-A0A960BIE8-F1
#
_cell.length_a   1.000
_cell.length_b   1.000
_cell.length_c   1.000
_cell.angle_alpha   90.00
_cell.angle_beta   90.00
_cell.angle_gamma   90.00
#
_symmetry.space_group_name_H-M   'P 1'
#
loop_
_entity.id
_entity.type
_entity.pdbx_description
1 polymer ?
#
loop_
_entity_poly.entity_id
_entity_poly.type
_entity_poly.pdbx_seq_one_letter_code
_entity_poly.pdbx_strand_id
1 'polypeptide(L)'
;MGPVFWDVIPYVTLAVVAVGTWWRYRYDKFGWTTRSSQLYESRLLRIASPMFHFGILVVIVGHVIGLVIPESWTHALGLSEHAYHLQAVVLGSIAGLSTLIGIGLLIYRRRTTGPVFLAT
;
A
#
# COMPACT_ATOMS: atom_id res chain seq x y z
N MET A 1 4.46 24.69 14.09
CA MET A 1 3.73 23.43 13.78
C MET A 1 4.65 22.33 13.22
N GLY A 2 5.84 22.61 12.68
CA GLY A 2 6.76 21.59 12.17
C GLY A 2 7.08 20.42 13.12
N PRO A 3 7.47 20.67 14.39
CA PRO A 3 7.82 19.59 15.32
C PRO A 3 6.67 18.60 15.57
N VAL A 4 5.42 19.09 15.55
CA VAL A 4 4.25 18.22 15.72
C VAL A 4 4.16 17.21 14.57
N PHE A 5 4.35 17.66 13.32
CA PHE A 5 4.21 16.79 12.14
C PHE A 5 5.38 15.83 11.95
N TRP A 6 6.61 16.26 12.23
CA TRP A 6 7.81 15.50 11.90
C TRP A 6 8.38 14.71 13.08
N ASP A 7 8.19 15.20 14.31
CA ASP A 7 8.80 14.58 15.50
C ASP A 7 7.78 13.86 16.39
N VAL A 8 6.48 14.21 16.32
CA VAL A 8 5.46 13.61 17.20
C VAL A 8 4.55 12.63 16.45
N ILE A 9 3.91 13.07 15.38
CA ILE A 9 2.93 12.26 14.63
C ILE A 9 3.48 10.91 14.15
N PRO A 10 4.74 10.77 13.69
CA PRO A 10 5.25 9.47 13.26
C PRO A 10 5.24 8.43 14.39
N TYR A 11 5.66 8.79 15.60
CA TYR A 11 5.66 7.87 16.75
C TYR A 11 4.26 7.55 17.23
N VAL A 12 3.35 8.53 17.24
CA VAL A 12 1.94 8.28 17.56
C VAL A 12 1.32 7.30 16.55
N THR A 13 1.59 7.50 15.26
CA THR A 13 1.10 6.60 14.19
C THR A 13 1.63 5.18 14.38
N LEU A 14 2.94 5.01 14.63
CA LEU A 14 3.54 3.71 14.90
C LEU A 14 2.96 3.03 16.14
N ALA A 15 2.75 3.80 17.22
CA ALA A 15 2.14 3.29 18.45
C ALA A 15 0.71 2.81 18.21
N VAL A 16 -0.11 3.58 17.48
CA VAL A 16 -1.49 3.20 17.13
C VAL A 16 -1.50 1.95 16.26
N VAL A 17 -0.62 1.86 15.25
CA VAL A 17 -0.51 0.67 14.40
C VAL A 17 -0.11 -0.56 15.22
N ALA A 18 0.94 -0.47 16.03
CA ALA A 18 1.43 -1.61 16.81
C ALA A 18 0.43 -2.08 17.87
N VAL A 19 -0.03 -1.17 18.73
CA VAL A 19 -0.96 -1.49 19.83
C VAL A 19 -2.33 -1.87 19.29
N GLY A 20 -2.85 -1.16 18.29
CA GLY A 20 -4.14 -1.47 17.67
C GLY A 20 -4.15 -2.83 16.97
N THR A 21 -3.06 -3.18 16.28
CA THR A 21 -2.89 -4.51 15.66
C THR A 21 -2.83 -5.61 16.71
N TRP A 22 -2.05 -5.44 17.78
CA TRP A 22 -1.96 -6.40 18.88
C TRP A 22 -3.30 -6.60 19.59
N TRP A 23 -3.98 -5.50 19.92
CA TRP A 23 -5.30 -5.53 20.57
C TRP A 23 -6.32 -6.25 19.68
N ARG A 24 -6.41 -5.91 18.39
CA ARG A 24 -7.35 -6.55 17.47
C ARG A 24 -7.06 -8.04 17.33
N TYR A 25 -5.79 -8.44 17.33
CA TYR A 25 -5.39 -9.85 17.28
C TYR A 25 -5.83 -10.61 18.54
N ARG A 26 -5.85 -9.95 19.71
CA ARG A 26 -6.22 -10.58 20.98
C ARG A 26 -7.73 -10.71 21.18
N TYR A 27 -8.51 -9.73 20.72
CA TYR A 27 -9.93 -9.59 21.06
C TYR A 27 -10.89 -9.76 19.87
N ASP A 28 -10.47 -9.51 18.62
CA ASP A 28 -11.31 -9.63 17.42
C ASP A 28 -10.66 -10.55 16.36
N LYS A 29 -10.50 -11.82 16.74
CA LYS A 29 -9.95 -12.84 15.84
C LYS A 29 -10.91 -13.19 14.69
N PHE A 30 -12.21 -13.22 14.97
CA PHE A 30 -13.23 -13.55 13.96
C PHE A 30 -13.35 -12.46 12.89
N GLY A 31 -13.17 -11.19 13.25
CA GLY A 31 -13.14 -10.07 12.31
C GLY A 31 -11.82 -9.92 11.54
N TRP A 32 -10.81 -10.76 11.80
CA TRP A 32 -9.52 -10.74 11.12
C TRP A 32 -9.57 -11.54 9.81
N THR A 33 -10.24 -10.98 8.80
CA THR A 33 -10.31 -11.56 7.46
C THR A 33 -10.11 -10.49 6.40
N THR A 34 -9.89 -10.91 5.16
CA THR A 34 -9.78 -10.00 4.01
C THR A 34 -11.10 -9.34 3.62
N ARG A 35 -12.25 -9.81 4.18
CA ARG A 35 -13.60 -9.41 3.80
C ARG A 35 -13.79 -9.38 2.27
N SER A 36 -13.45 -10.49 1.61
CA SER A 36 -13.57 -10.58 0.14
C SER A 36 -15.00 -10.37 -0.32
N SER A 37 -15.17 -9.49 -1.31
CA SER A 37 -16.46 -9.21 -1.96
C SER A 37 -16.57 -9.82 -3.35
N GLN A 38 -15.68 -10.76 -3.69
CA GLN A 38 -15.60 -11.35 -5.03
C GLN A 38 -16.85 -12.14 -5.43
N LEU A 39 -17.52 -12.77 -4.46
CA LEU A 39 -18.74 -13.54 -4.70
C LEU A 39 -19.89 -12.65 -5.22
N TYR A 40 -19.91 -11.37 -4.83
CA TYR A 40 -20.94 -10.42 -5.23
C TYR A 40 -20.70 -9.81 -6.61
N GLU A 41 -19.43 -9.63 -7.00
CA GLU A 41 -19.05 -9.10 -8.32
C GLU A 41 -17.59 -9.50 -8.60
N SER A 42 -17.34 -10.18 -9.72
CA SER A 42 -16.00 -10.71 -10.03
C SER A 42 -15.39 -10.15 -11.31
N ARG A 43 -16.19 -9.56 -12.21
CA ARG A 43 -15.75 -9.11 -13.53
C ARG A 43 -14.81 -7.93 -13.42
N LEU A 44 -15.21 -6.87 -12.71
CA LEU A 44 -14.35 -5.71 -12.50
C LEU A 44 -13.24 -6.02 -11.49
N LEU A 45 -13.56 -6.78 -10.44
CA LEU A 45 -12.58 -7.20 -9.43
C LEU A 45 -11.39 -7.97 -10.04
N ARG A 46 -11.61 -8.84 -11.04
CA ARG A 46 -10.57 -9.65 -11.68
C ARG A 46 -9.46 -8.81 -12.33
N ILE A 47 -9.75 -7.58 -12.74
CA ILE A 47 -8.77 -6.66 -13.34
C ILE A 47 -8.27 -5.66 -12.30
N ALA A 48 -9.20 -5.04 -11.57
CA ALA A 48 -8.87 -3.98 -10.62
C ALA A 48 -8.04 -4.50 -9.42
N SER A 49 -8.33 -5.71 -8.93
CA SER A 49 -7.61 -6.27 -7.78
C SER A 49 -6.14 -6.58 -8.10
N PRO A 50 -5.79 -7.29 -9.18
CA PRO A 50 -4.38 -7.47 -9.55
C PRO A 50 -3.65 -6.15 -9.83
N MET A 51 -4.26 -5.21 -10.55
CA MET A 51 -3.64 -3.90 -10.84
C MET A 51 -3.27 -3.15 -9.56
N PHE A 52 -4.19 -3.13 -8.59
CA PHE A 52 -3.94 -2.53 -7.27
C PHE A 52 -2.88 -3.29 -6.49
N HIS A 53 -3.01 -4.61 -6.32
CA HIS A 53 -2.12 -5.39 -5.46
C HIS A 53 -0.69 -5.46 -6.00
N PHE A 54 -0.50 -5.73 -7.29
CA PHE A 54 0.85 -5.75 -7.86
C PHE A 54 1.45 -4.35 -7.88
N GLY A 55 0.65 -3.32 -8.17
CA GLY A 55 1.09 -1.93 -8.08
C GLY A 55 1.57 -1.58 -6.66
N ILE A 56 0.72 -1.76 -5.65
CA ILE A 56 1.02 -1.32 -4.28
C ILE A 56 2.16 -2.13 -3.67
N LEU A 57 2.30 -3.42 -4.00
CA LEU A 57 3.43 -4.23 -3.53
C LEU A 57 4.76 -3.69 -4.07
N VAL A 58 4.81 -3.34 -5.36
CA VAL A 58 6.01 -2.71 -5.95
C VAL A 58 6.27 -1.33 -5.34
N VAL A 59 5.23 -0.53 -5.08
CA VAL A 59 5.36 0.76 -4.39
C VAL A 59 5.95 0.57 -2.99
N ILE A 60 5.41 -0.36 -2.18
CA ILE A 60 5.89 -0.63 -0.82
C ILE A 60 7.35 -1.07 -0.85
N VAL A 61 7.69 -2.06 -1.68
CA VAL A 61 9.07 -2.56 -1.79
C VAL A 61 10.01 -1.44 -2.25
N GLY A 62 9.59 -0.64 -3.24
CA GLY A 62 10.34 0.52 -3.72
C GLY A 62 10.59 1.55 -2.63
N HIS A 63 9.62 1.83 -1.75
CA HIS A 63 9.80 2.75 -0.62
C HIS A 63 10.72 2.16 0.47
N VAL A 64 10.65 0.85 0.73
CA VAL A 64 11.55 0.20 1.68
C VAL A 64 13.01 0.27 1.19
N ILE A 65 13.24 -0.06 -0.08
CA ILE A 65 14.56 0.10 -0.73
C ILE A 65 14.97 1.59 -0.76
N GLY A 66 14.01 2.47 -1.00
CA GLY A 66 14.10 3.93 -1.03
C GLY A 66 14.63 4.58 0.24
N LEU A 67 14.09 4.14 1.38
CA LEU A 67 14.18 4.87 2.65
C LEU A 67 14.95 4.11 3.73
N VAL A 68 14.97 2.77 3.67
CA VAL A 68 15.54 1.93 4.73
C VAL A 68 16.92 1.40 4.36
N ILE A 69 17.21 1.20 3.07
CA ILE A 69 18.51 0.68 2.64
C ILE A 69 19.54 1.82 2.63
N PRO A 70 20.68 1.67 3.33
CA PRO A 70 21.72 2.69 3.34
C PRO A 70 22.38 2.88 1.97
N GLU A 71 22.73 4.12 1.65
CA GLU A 71 23.44 4.48 0.41
C GLU A 71 24.78 3.73 0.25
N SER A 72 25.48 3.47 1.35
CA SER A 72 26.74 2.69 1.30
C SER A 72 26.56 1.29 0.69
N TRP A 73 25.39 0.67 0.86
CA TRP A 73 25.10 -0.65 0.30
C TRP A 73 24.79 -0.58 -1.19
N THR A 74 24.03 0.43 -1.62
CA THR A 74 23.72 0.62 -3.05
C THR A 74 24.98 0.99 -3.82
N HIS A 75 25.84 1.84 -3.25
CA HIS A 75 27.13 2.19 -3.84
C HIS A 75 28.10 0.99 -3.90
N ALA A 76 28.12 0.12 -2.87
CA ALA A 76 28.93 -1.11 -2.88
C ALA A 76 28.52 -2.10 -3.99
N LEU A 77 27.25 -2.07 -4.41
CA LEU A 77 26.73 -2.84 -5.54
C LEU A 77 27.01 -2.16 -6.90
N GLY A 78 27.67 -1.01 -6.91
CA GLY A 78 28.02 -0.27 -8.13
C GLY A 78 26.86 0.53 -8.73
N LEU A 79 25.78 0.75 -7.99
CA LEU A 79 24.67 1.60 -8.45
C LEU A 79 25.06 3.07 -8.30
N SER A 80 25.08 3.79 -9.42
CA SER A 80 25.22 5.24 -9.38
C SER A 80 23.94 5.88 -8.83
N GLU A 81 24.08 7.02 -8.17
CA GLU A 81 22.96 7.80 -7.64
C GLU A 81 21.93 8.14 -8.75
N HIS A 82 22.42 8.49 -9.93
CA HIS A 82 21.56 8.74 -11.09
C HIS A 82 20.76 7.51 -11.52
N ALA A 83 21.40 6.33 -11.59
CA ALA A 83 20.72 5.09 -11.95
C ALA A 83 19.66 4.71 -10.90
N TYR A 84 19.97 4.90 -9.62
CA TYR A 84 19.04 4.67 -8.52
C TYR A 84 17.80 5.57 -8.62
N HIS A 85 18.00 6.88 -8.81
CA HIS A 85 16.88 7.82 -8.97
C HIS A 85 16.07 7.54 -10.23
N LEU A 86 16.72 7.23 -11.36
CA LEU A 86 16.03 6.91 -12.61
C LEU A 86 15.16 5.67 -12.44
N GLN A 87 15.69 4.62 -11.80
CA GLN A 87 14.93 3.41 -11.48
C GLN A 87 13.73 3.73 -10.58
N ALA A 88 13.94 4.50 -9.51
CA ALA A 88 12.90 4.87 -8.57
C ALA A 88 11.77 5.65 -9.27
N VAL A 89 12.10 6.60 -10.15
CA VAL A 89 11.11 7.38 -10.89
C VAL A 89 10.38 6.52 -11.91
N VAL A 90 11.07 5.74 -12.73
CA VAL A 90 10.43 4.97 -13.81
C VAL A 90 9.56 3.85 -13.25
N LEU A 91 10.13 2.96 -12.43
CA LEU A 91 9.37 1.85 -11.84
C LEU A 91 8.32 2.35 -10.86
N GLY A 92 8.66 3.36 -10.05
CA GLY A 92 7.73 3.98 -9.11
C GLY A 92 6.54 4.64 -9.82
N SER A 93 6.75 5.32 -10.94
CA SER A 93 5.65 5.94 -11.70
C SER A 93 4.71 4.90 -12.31
N ILE A 94 5.26 3.83 -12.89
CA ILE A 94 4.46 2.74 -13.47
C ILE A 94 3.65 2.03 -12.38
N ALA A 95 4.30 1.65 -11.28
CA ALA A 95 3.66 0.99 -10.14
C ALA A 95 2.63 1.90 -9.46
N GLY A 96 2.95 3.18 -9.30
CA GLY A 96 2.06 4.20 -8.74
C GLY A 96 0.82 4.39 -9.61
N LEU A 97 0.98 4.52 -10.92
CA LEU A 97 -0.15 4.63 -11.85
C LEU A 97 -1.04 3.38 -11.83
N SER A 98 -0.44 2.18 -11.85
CA SER A 98 -1.17 0.91 -11.71
C SER A 98 -1.96 0.86 -10.40
N THR A 99 -1.35 1.29 -9.30
CA THR A 99 -1.98 1.36 -7.97
C THR A 99 -3.16 2.32 -7.98
N LEU A 100 -2.98 3.54 -8.50
CA LEU A 100 -4.01 4.58 -8.53
C LEU A 100 -5.19 4.18 -9.42
N ILE A 101 -4.93 3.63 -10.60
CA ILE A 101 -6.00 3.12 -11.48
C ILE A 101 -6.72 1.95 -10.79
N GLY A 102 -5.97 1.00 -10.21
CA GLY A 102 -6.52 -0.15 -9.49
C GLY A 102 -7.43 0.27 -8.33
N ILE A 103 -6.98 1.17 -7.45
CA ILE A 103 -7.80 1.66 -6.34
C ILE A 103 -9.00 2.47 -6.83
N GLY A 104 -8.84 3.28 -7.89
CA GLY A 104 -9.93 4.05 -8.48
C GLY A 104 -11.05 3.14 -9.00
N LEU A 105 -10.69 2.07 -9.71
CA LEU A 105 -11.64 1.06 -10.17
C LEU A 105 -12.30 0.30 -9.02
N LEU A 106 -11.56 -0.03 -7.95
CA LEU A 106 -12.11 -0.69 -6.76
C LEU A 106 -13.08 0.21 -5.98
N ILE A 107 -12.77 1.51 -5.86
CA ILE A 107 -13.67 2.49 -5.26
C ILE A 107 -14.93 2.63 -6.11
N TYR A 108 -14.78 2.80 -7.44
CA TYR A 108 -15.90 2.85 -8.36
C TYR A 108 -16.80 1.61 -8.20
N ARG A 109 -16.22 0.41 -8.25
CA ARG A 109 -16.92 -0.87 -8.04
C ARG A 109 -17.71 -0.89 -6.74
N ARG A 110 -17.08 -0.46 -5.63
CA ARG A 110 -17.69 -0.43 -4.30
C ARG A 110 -18.88 0.52 -4.23
N ARG A 111 -18.84 1.63 -4.98
CA ARG A 111 -19.91 2.64 -4.96
C ARG A 111 -21.06 2.33 -5.92
N THR A 112 -20.82 1.58 -7.00
CA THR A 112 -21.84 1.31 -8.03
C THR A 112 -22.47 -0.07 -7.94
N THR A 113 -21.90 -0.98 -7.16
CA THR A 113 -22.43 -2.34 -7.02
C THR A 113 -23.12 -2.53 -5.67
N GLY A 114 -24.46 -2.55 -5.66
CA GLY A 114 -25.28 -2.62 -4.44
C GLY A 114 -24.86 -3.72 -3.45
N PRO A 115 -24.78 -5.00 -3.86
CA PRO A 115 -24.36 -6.08 -2.97
C PRO A 115 -22.94 -5.91 -2.40
N VAL A 116 -22.00 -5.35 -3.18
CA VAL A 116 -20.63 -5.07 -2.72
C VAL A 116 -20.61 -3.93 -1.70
N PHE A 117 -21.45 -2.91 -1.89
CA PHE A 117 -21.59 -1.80 -0.96
C PHE A 117 -22.17 -2.25 0.38
N LEU A 118 -23.20 -3.11 0.35
CA LEU A 118 -23.86 -3.64 1.55
C LEU A 118 -22.98 -4.62 2.33
N ALA A 119 -22.06 -5.31 1.66
CA ALA A 119 -21.19 -6.32 2.26
C ALA A 119 -19.97 -5.74 3.00
N THR A 120 -19.75 -4.42 2.99
CA THR A 120 -18.59 -3.76 3.60
C THR A 120 -18.95 -2.58 4.46
#